data_AF-A0A7I8VZZ4-F1
#
_entry.id   AF-A0A7I8VZZ4-F1
#
_cell.length_a   1.000
_cell.length_b   1.000
_cell.length_c   1.000
_cell.angle_alpha   90.00
_cell.angle_beta   90.00
_cell.angle_gamma   90.00
#
_symmetry.space_group_name_H-M   'P 1'
#
loop_
_entity.id
_entity.type
_entity.pdbx_description
1 polymer ?
#
loop_
_entity_poly.entity_id
_entity_poly.type
_entity_poly.pdbx_seq_one_letter_code
_entity_poly.pdbx_strand_id
1 'polypeptide(L)'
;MGQSSSRSQLTPNQIRKPSMTSPIDAEDKRLEELRDIERPKLYLNQIELISSSWKMAESDIEKVGVVMFIQLFETHPDVRDTFTPFRGLPASELQYSSILKAHALRVMGTVEKVLARIDQRPKLIAMLHDLGRKHATYKAKREYFDLIGPQFLFAIRPSIESIWSDELEEAWLTLFRFVTHVMREVIYD
;
A
#
# COMPACT_ATOMS: atom_id res chain seq x y z
N MET A 1 3.49 -57.77 64.19
CA MET A 1 2.35 -57.79 63.25
C MET A 1 1.98 -56.34 63.00
N GLY A 2 1.94 -55.75 61.82
CA GLY A 2 2.18 -56.16 60.44
C GLY A 2 2.17 -54.87 59.61
N GLN A 3 2.95 -54.87 58.53
CA GLN A 3 3.22 -53.76 57.61
C GLN A 3 1.96 -53.21 56.92
N SER A 4 1.99 -51.94 56.47
CA SER A 4 1.83 -51.64 55.04
C SER A 4 2.13 -50.17 54.71
N SER A 5 3.09 -50.00 53.80
CA SER A 5 3.50 -48.79 53.11
C SER A 5 2.56 -48.47 51.94
N SER A 6 2.34 -47.18 51.62
CA SER A 6 2.20 -46.67 50.23
C SER A 6 2.13 -45.14 50.26
N ARG A 7 3.13 -44.40 49.76
CA ARG A 7 3.63 -44.20 48.38
C ARG A 7 3.04 -42.93 47.77
N SER A 8 3.92 -41.94 47.67
CA SER A 8 3.80 -40.64 47.01
C SER A 8 3.30 -40.76 45.57
N GLN A 9 2.36 -39.91 45.16
CA GLN A 9 2.05 -39.71 43.74
C GLN A 9 2.62 -38.37 43.28
N LEU A 10 3.67 -38.45 42.47
CA LEU A 10 4.15 -37.36 41.62
C LEU A 10 3.25 -37.31 40.38
N THR A 11 2.80 -36.11 40.01
CA THR A 11 2.03 -35.86 38.78
C THR A 11 2.93 -36.02 37.54
N PRO A 12 2.46 -36.66 36.46
CA PRO A 12 3.24 -36.76 35.24
C PRO A 12 3.46 -35.40 34.57
N ASN A 13 4.74 -35.13 34.34
CA ASN A 13 5.31 -34.09 33.50
C ASN A 13 4.61 -34.01 32.14
N GLN A 14 3.84 -32.94 31.87
CA GLN A 14 3.39 -32.63 30.52
C GLN A 14 4.56 -32.02 29.74
N ILE A 15 5.35 -32.88 29.11
CA ILE A 15 6.24 -32.46 28.04
C ILE A 15 5.33 -31.96 26.90
N ARG A 16 5.16 -30.64 26.79
CA ARG A 16 4.60 -30.02 25.58
C ARG A 16 5.50 -30.43 24.42
N LYS A 17 5.02 -31.32 23.55
CA LYS A 17 5.67 -31.59 22.26
C LYS A 17 5.78 -30.26 21.52
N PRO A 18 6.94 -29.92 20.92
CA PRO A 18 7.01 -28.78 20.03
C PRO A 18 6.00 -29.01 18.91
N SER A 19 5.16 -28.00 18.65
CA SER A 19 4.25 -28.00 17.52
C SER A 19 5.07 -28.13 16.25
N MET A 20 5.05 -29.29 15.60
CA MET A 20 5.62 -29.45 14.27
C MET A 20 4.69 -28.72 13.30
N THR A 21 5.08 -27.51 12.90
CA THR A 21 4.49 -26.81 11.74
C THR A 21 4.50 -27.75 10.54
N SER A 22 3.38 -27.84 9.81
CA SER A 22 3.31 -28.75 8.67
C SER A 22 4.27 -28.30 7.55
N PRO A 23 4.71 -29.21 6.65
CA PRO A 23 5.53 -28.83 5.50
C PRO A 23 4.91 -27.73 4.64
N ILE A 24 3.58 -27.71 4.51
CA ILE A 24 2.84 -26.67 3.76
C ILE A 24 2.93 -25.32 4.49
N ASP A 25 2.72 -25.30 5.81
CA ASP A 25 2.84 -24.06 6.59
C ASP A 25 4.26 -23.48 6.57
N ALA A 26 5.27 -24.36 6.52
CA ALA A 26 6.68 -23.96 6.44
C ALA A 26 7.02 -23.36 5.06
N GLU A 27 6.47 -23.91 3.98
CA GLU A 27 6.64 -23.38 2.62
C GLU A 27 5.94 -22.04 2.43
N ASP A 28 4.68 -21.92 2.88
CA ASP A 28 3.93 -20.66 2.83
C ASP A 28 4.62 -19.54 3.61
N LYS A 29 5.15 -19.86 4.80
CA LYS A 29 5.92 -18.93 5.61
C LYS A 29 7.19 -18.49 4.88
N ARG A 30 7.92 -19.42 4.26
CA ARG A 30 9.13 -19.10 3.48
C ARG A 30 8.82 -18.21 2.28
N LEU A 31 7.71 -18.47 1.57
CA LEU A 31 7.26 -17.64 0.45
C LEU A 31 6.90 -16.22 0.92
N GLU A 32 6.27 -16.09 2.10
CA GLU A 32 5.98 -14.77 2.67
C GLU A 32 7.25 -14.02 3.09
N GLU A 33 8.24 -14.72 3.66
CA GLU A 33 9.55 -14.14 3.99
C GLU A 33 10.28 -13.66 2.72
N LEU A 34 10.24 -14.44 1.64
CA LEU A 34 10.82 -14.04 0.34
C LEU A 34 10.10 -12.81 -0.24
N ARG A 35 8.76 -12.81 -0.24
CA ARG A 35 7.97 -11.65 -0.67
C ARG A 35 8.34 -10.40 0.15
N ASP A 36 8.50 -10.54 1.47
CA ASP A 36 8.86 -9.40 2.31
C ASP A 36 10.27 -8.85 2.03
N ILE A 37 11.20 -9.69 1.57
CA ILE A 37 12.54 -9.27 1.13
C ILE A 37 12.46 -8.46 -0.17
N GLU A 38 11.60 -8.87 -1.11
CA GLU A 38 11.46 -8.23 -2.42
C GLU A 38 10.67 -6.91 -2.37
N ARG A 39 9.78 -6.74 -1.39
CA ARG A 39 9.00 -5.51 -1.21
C ARG A 39 9.94 -4.31 -0.99
N PRO A 40 9.72 -3.17 -1.69
CA PRO A 40 10.42 -1.93 -1.40
C PRO A 40 10.31 -1.55 0.09
N LYS A 41 11.40 -1.09 0.68
CA LYS A 41 11.48 -0.79 2.11
C LYS A 41 11.56 0.72 2.31
N LEU A 42 10.70 1.24 3.18
CA LEU A 42 10.81 2.59 3.70
C LEU A 42 11.58 2.57 5.02
N TYR A 43 12.53 3.49 5.15
CA TYR A 43 13.27 3.71 6.39
C TYR A 43 12.64 4.83 7.22
N LEU A 44 12.95 4.87 8.52
CA LEU A 44 12.36 5.84 9.46
C LEU A 44 12.49 7.29 9.00
N ASN A 45 13.66 7.69 8.50
CA ASN A 45 13.90 9.02 7.97
C ASN A 45 13.00 9.35 6.76
N GLN A 46 12.77 8.38 5.87
CA GLN A 46 11.85 8.57 4.73
C GLN A 46 10.41 8.72 5.21
N ILE A 47 9.99 7.91 6.20
CA ILE A 47 8.65 7.98 6.79
C ILE A 47 8.43 9.35 7.44
N GLU A 48 9.42 9.90 8.14
CA GLU A 48 9.36 11.22 8.76
C GLU A 48 9.23 12.34 7.71
N LEU A 49 10.03 12.29 6.63
CA LEU A 49 9.95 13.24 5.51
C LEU A 49 8.56 13.23 4.85
N ILE A 50 8.05 12.04 4.54
CA ILE A 50 6.74 11.84 3.93
C ILE A 50 5.63 12.35 4.87
N SER A 51 5.69 11.97 6.15
CA SER A 51 4.65 12.36 7.12
C SER A 51 4.62 13.86 7.37
N SER A 52 5.78 14.52 7.38
CA SER A 52 5.89 15.96 7.57
C SER A 52 5.40 16.73 6.35
N SER A 53 5.79 16.29 5.14
CA SER A 53 5.34 16.89 3.88
C SER A 53 3.85 16.68 3.62
N TRP A 54 3.30 15.51 3.96
CA TRP A 54 1.86 15.26 3.86
C TRP A 54 1.02 16.26 4.66
N LYS A 55 1.43 16.54 5.91
CA LYS A 55 0.75 17.53 6.77
C LYS A 55 0.73 18.94 6.17
N MET A 56 1.73 19.30 5.37
CA MET A 56 1.75 20.60 4.69
C MET A 56 0.77 20.66 3.51
N ALA A 57 0.52 19.52 2.85
CA ALA A 57 -0.36 19.43 1.69
C ALA A 57 -1.82 19.07 2.03
N GLU A 58 -2.11 18.69 3.29
CA GLU A 58 -3.41 18.12 3.68
C GLU A 58 -4.61 19.06 3.40
N SER A 59 -4.42 20.37 3.56
CA SER A 59 -5.46 21.37 3.29
C SER A 59 -5.85 21.46 1.82
N ASP A 60 -4.96 21.07 0.91
CA ASP A 60 -5.15 21.13 -0.54
C ASP A 60 -5.33 19.74 -1.18
N ILE A 61 -5.52 18.70 -0.38
CA ILE A 61 -5.35 17.33 -0.88
C ILE A 61 -6.37 16.91 -1.94
N GLU A 62 -7.58 17.48 -1.93
CA GLU A 62 -8.54 17.29 -3.02
C GLU A 62 -7.96 17.82 -4.35
N LYS A 63 -7.41 19.04 -4.32
CA LYS A 63 -6.82 19.68 -5.49
C LYS A 63 -5.61 18.89 -5.98
N VAL A 64 -4.73 18.45 -5.07
CA VAL A 64 -3.59 17.57 -5.40
C VAL A 64 -4.08 16.31 -6.12
N GLY A 65 -5.10 15.65 -5.57
CA GLY A 65 -5.65 14.43 -6.18
C GLY A 65 -6.26 14.67 -7.57
N VAL A 66 -6.96 15.78 -7.78
CA VAL A 66 -7.51 16.13 -9.10
C VAL A 66 -6.38 16.40 -10.09
N VAL A 67 -5.41 17.25 -9.73
CA VAL A 67 -4.25 17.59 -10.59
C VAL A 67 -3.48 16.33 -10.98
N MET A 68 -3.25 15.41 -10.04
CA MET A 68 -2.59 14.13 -10.30
C MET A 68 -3.30 13.34 -11.41
N PHE A 69 -4.63 13.23 -11.35
CA PHE A 69 -5.38 12.47 -12.36
C PHE A 69 -5.51 13.20 -13.70
N ILE A 70 -5.60 14.53 -13.69
CA ILE A 70 -5.56 15.31 -14.93
C ILE A 70 -4.24 15.07 -15.65
N GLN A 71 -3.12 15.23 -14.94
CA GLN A 71 -1.80 14.98 -15.50
C GLN A 71 -1.66 13.52 -16.00
N LEU A 72 -2.15 12.55 -15.24
CA LEU A 72 -2.15 11.13 -15.65
C LEU A 72 -2.88 10.93 -16.97
N PHE A 73 -4.08 11.50 -17.13
CA PHE A 73 -4.91 11.32 -18.32
C PHE A 73 -4.42 12.12 -19.52
N GLU A 74 -3.73 13.24 -19.31
CA GLU A 74 -3.07 14.00 -20.38
C GLU A 74 -1.84 13.26 -20.91
N THR A 75 -1.03 12.70 -20.02
CA THR A 75 0.21 12.00 -20.38
C THR A 75 -0.02 10.56 -20.83
N HIS A 76 -1.08 9.90 -20.34
CA HIS A 76 -1.43 8.51 -20.62
C HIS A 76 -2.93 8.36 -20.93
N PRO A 77 -3.37 8.74 -22.15
CA PRO A 77 -4.78 8.68 -22.54
C PRO A 77 -5.39 7.27 -22.52
N ASP A 78 -4.56 6.23 -22.66
CA ASP A 78 -4.96 4.83 -22.57
C ASP A 78 -5.40 4.45 -21.14
N VAL A 79 -4.78 5.03 -20.11
CA VAL A 79 -5.23 4.90 -18.72
C VAL A 79 -6.61 5.53 -18.56
N ARG A 80 -6.82 6.74 -19.09
CA ARG A 80 -8.13 7.42 -19.06
C ARG A 80 -9.22 6.54 -19.66
N ASP A 81 -8.95 5.87 -20.77
CA ASP A 81 -9.96 5.09 -21.49
C ASP A 81 -10.38 3.80 -20.76
N THR A 82 -9.64 3.38 -19.72
CA THR A 82 -10.10 2.35 -18.76
C THR A 82 -11.18 2.85 -17.81
N PHE A 83 -11.22 4.17 -17.54
CA PHE A 83 -12.30 4.79 -16.80
C PHE A 83 -13.47 5.03 -17.74
N THR A 84 -14.43 4.10 -17.76
CA THR A 84 -15.62 4.15 -18.63
C THR A 84 -16.32 5.53 -18.63
N PRO A 85 -16.50 6.24 -17.49
CA PRO A 85 -17.11 7.58 -17.49
C PRO A 85 -16.30 8.68 -18.19
N PHE A 86 -15.01 8.48 -18.44
CA PHE A 86 -14.08 9.49 -18.97
C PHE A 86 -13.59 9.19 -20.39
N ARG A 87 -13.94 8.03 -20.93
CA ARG A 87 -13.49 7.59 -22.26
C ARG A 87 -13.91 8.59 -23.32
N GLY A 88 -12.94 9.03 -24.13
CA GLY A 88 -13.17 9.99 -25.22
C GLY A 88 -13.39 11.44 -24.78
N LEU A 89 -13.39 11.75 -23.48
CA LEU A 89 -13.44 13.13 -22.99
C LEU A 89 -12.03 13.71 -22.90
N PRO A 90 -11.82 14.98 -23.27
CA PRO A 90 -10.53 15.64 -23.07
C PRO A 90 -10.27 15.80 -21.56
N ALA A 91 -9.03 15.56 -21.14
CA ALA A 91 -8.67 15.59 -19.73
C ALA A 91 -8.98 16.95 -19.07
N SER A 92 -8.78 18.05 -19.79
CA SER A 92 -9.09 19.41 -19.33
C SER A 92 -10.54 19.64 -18.91
N GLU A 93 -11.50 18.86 -19.42
CA GLU A 93 -12.92 18.93 -19.02
C GLU A 93 -13.21 18.12 -17.74
N LEU A 94 -12.33 17.18 -17.36
CA LEU A 94 -12.56 16.29 -16.23
C LEU A 94 -12.30 16.94 -14.87
N GLN A 95 -11.60 18.08 -14.82
CA GLN A 95 -11.25 18.76 -13.57
C GLN A 95 -12.48 19.15 -12.72
N TYR A 96 -13.63 19.35 -13.37
CA TYR A 96 -14.90 19.67 -12.71
C TYR A 96 -15.81 18.45 -12.49
N SER A 97 -15.40 17.26 -12.94
CA SER A 97 -16.17 16.03 -12.79
C SER A 97 -16.28 15.61 -11.32
N SER A 98 -17.51 15.52 -10.82
CA SER A 98 -17.78 15.01 -9.46
C SER A 98 -17.32 13.55 -9.29
N ILE A 99 -17.38 12.75 -10.36
CA ILE A 99 -16.88 11.37 -10.37
C ILE A 99 -15.36 11.35 -10.20
N LEU A 100 -14.64 12.23 -10.91
CA LEU A 100 -13.19 12.31 -10.79
C LEU A 100 -12.79 12.77 -9.39
N LYS A 101 -13.41 13.84 -8.88
CA LYS A 101 -13.15 14.36 -7.52
C LYS A 101 -13.36 13.29 -6.45
N ALA A 102 -14.47 12.54 -6.53
CA ALA A 102 -14.73 11.44 -5.60
C ALA A 102 -13.69 10.31 -5.71
N HIS A 103 -13.17 10.02 -6.91
CA HIS A 103 -12.09 9.05 -7.07
C HIS A 103 -10.76 9.57 -6.53
N ALA A 104 -10.40 10.81 -6.85
CA ALA A 104 -9.22 11.50 -6.32
C ALA A 104 -9.19 11.46 -4.78
N LEU A 105 -10.28 11.83 -4.13
CA LEU A 105 -10.40 11.78 -2.67
C LEU A 105 -10.24 10.35 -2.10
N ARG A 106 -10.76 9.32 -2.78
CA ARG A 106 -10.56 7.92 -2.37
C ARG A 106 -9.09 7.51 -2.44
N VAL A 107 -8.35 7.98 -3.45
CA VAL A 107 -6.91 7.73 -3.57
C VAL A 107 -6.14 8.48 -2.49
N MET A 108 -6.42 9.77 -2.29
CA MET A 108 -5.76 10.56 -1.24
C MET A 108 -6.03 9.99 0.16
N GLY A 109 -7.27 9.60 0.46
CA GLY A 109 -7.60 8.91 1.71
C GLY A 109 -7.00 7.50 1.82
N THR A 110 -6.60 6.88 0.71
CA THR A 110 -5.80 5.65 0.75
C THR A 110 -4.35 5.95 1.12
N VAL A 111 -3.75 6.99 0.53
CA VAL A 111 -2.40 7.45 0.90
C VAL A 111 -2.35 7.77 2.40
N GLU A 112 -3.31 8.55 2.91
CA GLU A 112 -3.41 8.83 4.35
C GLU A 112 -3.48 7.55 5.21
N LYS A 113 -4.31 6.58 4.80
CA LYS A 113 -4.42 5.29 5.50
C LYS A 113 -3.14 4.47 5.48
N VAL A 114 -2.34 4.56 4.40
CA VAL A 114 -1.02 3.94 4.28
C VAL A 114 -0.08 4.57 5.30
N LEU A 115 0.01 5.91 5.33
CA LEU A 115 0.87 6.62 6.29
C LEU A 115 0.50 6.29 7.74
N ALA A 116 -0.80 6.28 8.07
CA ALA A 116 -1.29 5.95 9.41
C ALA A 116 -1.04 4.49 9.84
N ARG A 117 -0.64 3.60 8.91
CA ARG A 117 -0.44 2.15 9.16
C ARG A 117 0.95 1.68 8.77
N ILE A 118 1.89 2.58 8.51
CA ILE A 118 3.22 2.21 8.02
C ILE A 118 3.97 1.30 9.01
N ASP A 119 3.73 1.48 10.31
CA ASP A 119 4.27 0.63 11.38
C ASP A 119 3.45 -0.66 11.62
N GLN A 120 2.27 -0.79 11.00
CA GLN A 120 1.36 -1.93 11.13
C GLN A 120 1.42 -2.81 9.87
N ARG A 121 2.63 -3.23 9.49
CA ARG A 121 2.95 -3.86 8.20
C ARG A 121 1.99 -4.99 7.77
N PRO A 122 1.61 -5.98 8.61
CA PRO A 122 0.67 -7.02 8.20
C PRO A 122 -0.72 -6.49 7.83
N LYS A 123 -1.24 -5.50 8.58
CA LYS A 123 -2.54 -4.88 8.29
C LYS A 123 -2.47 -4.00 7.05
N LEU A 124 -1.35 -3.33 6.83
CA LEU A 124 -1.11 -2.52 5.65
C LEU A 124 -1.09 -3.38 4.40
N ILE A 125 -0.34 -4.49 4.41
CA ILE A 125 -0.26 -5.44 3.29
C ILE A 125 -1.65 -6.00 2.97
N ALA A 126 -2.39 -6.49 3.97
CA ALA A 126 -3.74 -7.02 3.78
C ALA A 126 -4.69 -5.99 3.12
N MET A 127 -4.63 -4.73 3.57
CA MET A 127 -5.42 -3.64 2.97
C MET A 127 -5.04 -3.39 1.51
N LEU A 128 -3.74 -3.38 1.19
CA LEU A 128 -3.25 -3.15 -0.16
C LEU A 128 -3.58 -4.31 -1.09
N HIS A 129 -3.56 -5.55 -0.60
CA HIS A 129 -4.07 -6.71 -1.34
C HIS A 129 -5.57 -6.59 -1.63
N ASP A 130 -6.39 -6.18 -0.67
CA ASP A 130 -7.82 -5.91 -0.91
C ASP A 130 -8.03 -4.84 -1.98
N LEU A 131 -7.18 -3.81 -1.97
CA LEU A 131 -7.21 -2.75 -2.96
C LEU A 131 -6.75 -3.25 -4.33
N GLY A 132 -5.70 -4.07 -4.40
CA GLY A 132 -5.22 -4.71 -5.63
C GLY A 132 -6.29 -5.60 -6.28
N ARG A 133 -6.97 -6.45 -5.48
CA ARG A 133 -8.11 -7.26 -5.95
C ARG A 133 -9.21 -6.42 -6.58
N LYS A 134 -9.55 -5.27 -5.98
CA LYS A 134 -10.53 -4.33 -6.58
C LYS A 134 -10.04 -3.80 -7.93
N HIS A 135 -8.76 -3.43 -8.04
CA HIS A 135 -8.21 -2.96 -9.32
C HIS A 135 -8.17 -4.04 -10.40
N ALA A 136 -7.98 -5.31 -10.03
CA ALA A 136 -8.15 -6.42 -10.96
C ALA A 136 -9.58 -6.46 -11.53
N THR A 137 -10.62 -6.24 -10.71
CA THR A 137 -12.01 -6.19 -11.21
C THR A 137 -12.27 -5.01 -12.15
N TYR A 138 -11.51 -3.92 -12.01
CA TYR A 138 -11.57 -2.76 -12.90
C TYR A 138 -10.76 -2.96 -14.19
N LYS A 139 -10.09 -4.11 -14.35
CA LYS A 139 -9.19 -4.41 -15.47
C LYS A 139 -8.06 -3.39 -15.62
N ALA A 140 -7.62 -2.83 -14.49
CA ALA A 140 -6.45 -1.96 -14.47
C ALA A 140 -5.21 -2.79 -14.85
N LYS A 141 -4.54 -2.42 -15.93
CA LYS A 141 -3.33 -3.11 -16.36
C LYS A 141 -2.21 -2.91 -15.34
N ARG A 142 -1.38 -3.93 -15.18
CA ARG A 142 -0.25 -3.94 -14.26
C ARG A 142 0.73 -2.79 -14.51
N GLU A 143 0.94 -2.45 -15.79
CA GLU A 143 1.82 -1.36 -16.25
C GLU A 143 1.38 0.03 -15.78
N TYR A 144 0.10 0.25 -15.49
CA TYR A 144 -0.42 1.56 -15.08
C TYR A 144 -0.05 1.96 -13.66
N PHE A 145 0.31 0.99 -12.82
CA PHE A 145 0.59 1.24 -11.42
C PHE A 145 1.87 2.05 -11.22
N ASP A 146 2.89 1.82 -12.05
CA ASP A 146 4.16 2.56 -11.96
C ASP A 146 4.04 4.03 -12.38
N LEU A 147 2.94 4.39 -13.06
CA LEU A 147 2.68 5.77 -13.47
C LEU A 147 2.21 6.65 -12.32
N ILE A 148 1.61 6.08 -11.26
CA ILE A 148 0.93 6.84 -10.20
C ILE A 148 1.91 7.69 -9.39
N GLY A 149 3.06 7.13 -9.00
CA GLY A 149 4.05 7.84 -8.17
C GLY A 149 4.53 9.16 -8.78
N PRO A 150 5.02 9.16 -10.03
CA PRO A 150 5.40 10.39 -10.73
C PRO A 150 4.26 11.42 -10.84
N GLN A 151 3.02 10.99 -11.13
CA GLN A 151 1.90 11.92 -11.22
C GLN A 151 1.53 12.53 -9.86
N PHE A 152 1.62 11.75 -8.79
CA PHE A 152 1.41 12.26 -7.44
C PHE A 152 2.45 13.31 -7.09
N LEU A 153 3.73 13.03 -7.36
CA LEU A 153 4.82 13.98 -7.09
C LEU A 153 4.66 15.29 -7.84
N PHE A 154 4.32 15.21 -9.14
CA PHE A 154 3.99 16.40 -9.93
C PHE A 154 2.91 17.25 -9.26
N ALA A 155 1.86 16.60 -8.75
CA ALA A 155 0.71 17.28 -8.19
C ALA A 155 0.92 17.83 -6.77
N ILE A 156 1.66 17.11 -5.91
CA ILE A 156 1.88 17.53 -4.51
C ILE A 156 3.00 18.57 -4.40
N ARG A 157 3.98 18.55 -5.32
CA ARG A 157 5.18 19.39 -5.26
C ARG A 157 4.90 20.87 -4.98
N PRO A 158 3.94 21.54 -5.65
CA PRO A 158 3.63 22.94 -5.34
C PRO A 158 3.24 23.21 -3.88
N SER A 159 2.63 22.23 -3.18
CA SER A 159 2.24 22.35 -1.77
C SER A 159 3.40 22.12 -0.79
N ILE A 160 4.52 21.55 -1.25
CA ILE A 160 5.66 21.17 -0.41
C ILE A 160 6.99 21.71 -0.94
N GLU A 161 6.98 22.61 -1.92
CA GLU A 161 8.16 23.13 -2.62
C GLU A 161 9.20 23.71 -1.67
N SER A 162 8.75 24.38 -0.59
CA SER A 162 9.64 24.98 0.41
C SER A 162 10.54 23.98 1.17
N ILE A 163 10.18 22.71 1.18
CA ILE A 163 10.94 21.63 1.83
C ILE A 163 11.39 20.56 0.83
N TRP A 164 11.26 20.83 -0.48
CA TRP A 164 11.60 19.86 -1.51
C TRP A 164 13.08 19.52 -1.49
N SER A 165 13.39 18.24 -1.61
CA SER A 165 14.74 17.72 -1.77
C SER A 165 14.70 16.40 -2.55
N ASP A 166 15.84 16.00 -3.11
CA ASP A 166 15.97 14.72 -3.82
C ASP A 166 15.64 13.54 -2.90
N GLU A 167 15.94 13.65 -1.60
CA GLU A 167 15.60 12.64 -0.59
C GLU A 167 14.10 12.57 -0.33
N LEU A 168 13.40 13.71 -0.31
CA LEU A 168 11.94 13.75 -0.15
C LEU A 168 11.24 13.16 -1.39
N GLU A 169 11.74 13.50 -2.58
CA GLU A 169 11.26 12.94 -3.84
C GLU A 169 11.39 11.42 -3.86
N GLU A 170 12.59 10.90 -3.58
CA GLU A 170 12.84 9.47 -3.56
C GLU A 170 12.07 8.75 -2.44
N ALA A 171 11.84 9.40 -1.29
CA ALA A 171 11.00 8.85 -0.23
C ALA A 171 9.56 8.62 -0.72
N TRP A 172 8.94 9.63 -1.36
CA TRP A 172 7.61 9.49 -1.95
C TRP A 172 7.57 8.44 -3.06
N LEU A 173 8.55 8.42 -3.97
CA LEU A 173 8.64 7.37 -5.00
C LEU A 173 8.73 5.98 -4.38
N THR A 174 9.55 5.81 -3.33
CA THR A 174 9.68 4.53 -2.61
C THR A 174 8.35 4.12 -1.99
N LEU A 175 7.59 5.05 -1.42
CA LEU A 175 6.25 4.78 -0.89
C LEU A 175 5.31 4.25 -1.97
N PHE A 176 5.23 4.93 -3.11
CA PHE A 176 4.37 4.51 -4.21
C PHE A 176 4.82 3.18 -4.80
N ARG A 177 6.13 2.95 -4.97
CA ARG A 177 6.69 1.65 -5.39
C ARG A 177 6.29 0.54 -4.43
N PHE A 178 6.36 0.77 -3.11
CA PHE A 178 5.89 -0.20 -2.11
C PHE A 178 4.39 -0.50 -2.27
N VAL A 179 3.57 0.55 -2.30
CA VAL A 179 2.11 0.43 -2.43
C VAL A 179 1.73 -0.34 -3.69
N THR A 180 2.29 0.04 -4.83
CA THR A 180 1.98 -0.57 -6.12
C THR A 180 2.52 -1.99 -6.22
N HIS A 181 3.72 -2.25 -5.70
CA HIS A 181 4.27 -3.61 -5.62
C HIS A 181 3.31 -4.54 -4.88
N VAL A 182 2.88 -4.18 -3.68
CA VAL A 182 1.98 -5.00 -2.88
C VAL A 182 0.63 -5.20 -3.56
N MET A 183 0.04 -4.15 -4.16
CA MET A 183 -1.22 -4.30 -4.91
C MET A 183 -1.10 -5.28 -6.08
N ARG A 184 0.05 -5.31 -6.76
CA ARG A 184 0.31 -6.19 -7.91
C ARG A 184 0.61 -7.64 -7.54
N GLU A 185 0.86 -7.97 -6.28
CA GLU A 185 1.05 -9.37 -5.83
C GLU A 185 -0.20 -10.23 -6.03
N VAL A 186 -1.38 -9.58 -6.12
CA VAL A 186 -2.69 -10.22 -6.23
C VAL A 186 -3.40 -9.93 -7.55
N ILE A 187 -2.68 -9.34 -8.52
CA ILE A 187 -3.16 -9.08 -9.87
C ILE A 187 -2.38 -10.00 -10.81
N TYR A 188 -3.09 -10.93 -11.43
CA TYR A 188 -2.54 -11.93 -12.34
C TYR A 188 -2.90 -11.57 -13.79
N ASP A 189 -1.99 -11.90 -14.71
CA ASP A 189 -2.18 -11.73 -16.16
C ASP A 189 -3.10 -12.81 -16.76
#